data_AF-A0A1V4UUK6-F1
#
_entry.id   AF-A0A1V4UUK6-F1
#
_cell.length_a   1.000
_cell.length_b   1.000
_cell.length_c   1.000
_cell.angle_alpha   90.00
_cell.angle_beta   90.00
_cell.angle_gamma   90.00
#
_symmetry.space_group_name_H-M   'P 1'
#
loop_
_entity.id
_entity.type
_entity.pdbx_description
1 polymer ?
#
loop_
_entity_poly.entity_id
_entity_poly.type
_entity_poly.pdbx_seq_one_letter_code
_entity_poly.pdbx_strand_id
1 'polypeptide(L)'
;MMSDNSLSIEITPEMQKYIRARSTDLRVATTCEGPLIFSIKISPPKATDRVVVVGERKVYISSLQAQYIKAIDERMLPRCALERRRR
;
A
#
# COMPACT_ATOMS: atom_id res chain seq x y z
N MET A 1 -6.31 -4.15 -30.17
CA MET A 1 -5.55 -3.31 -29.23
C MET A 1 -5.99 -3.71 -27.84
N MET A 2 -5.09 -4.31 -27.04
CA MET A 2 -5.40 -4.70 -25.68
C MET A 2 -5.51 -3.44 -24.84
N SER A 3 -6.71 -3.13 -24.37
CA SER A 3 -6.94 -2.08 -23.38
C SER A 3 -6.21 -2.47 -22.11
N ASP A 4 -5.06 -1.84 -21.86
CA ASP A 4 -4.40 -1.84 -20.57
C ASP A 4 -5.37 -1.20 -19.57
N ASN A 5 -6.22 -2.03 -18.96
CA ASN A 5 -7.02 -1.63 -17.82
C ASN A 5 -6.09 -1.51 -16.61
N SER A 6 -5.16 -0.56 -16.68
CA SER A 6 -4.44 -0.08 -15.53
C SER A 6 -5.47 0.54 -14.61
N LEU A 7 -6.05 -0.28 -13.74
CA LEU A 7 -6.63 0.15 -12.48
C LEU A 7 -5.52 0.92 -11.76
N SER A 8 -5.45 2.21 -12.03
CA SER A 8 -4.50 3.14 -11.42
C SER A 8 -4.99 3.36 -10.01
N ILE A 9 -4.35 2.68 -9.07
CA ILE A 9 -4.64 2.82 -7.66
C ILE A 9 -4.17 4.21 -7.24
N GLU A 10 -5.11 5.05 -6.82
CA GLU A 10 -4.81 6.41 -6.39
C GLU A 10 -4.07 6.38 -5.06
N ILE A 11 -3.06 7.23 -4.87
CA ILE A 11 -2.34 7.31 -3.59
C ILE A 11 -2.41 8.75 -3.10
N THR A 12 -3.02 8.95 -1.93
CA THR A 12 -3.17 10.29 -1.35
C THR A 12 -1.79 10.92 -1.10
N PRO A 13 -1.67 12.26 -1.18
CA PRO A 13 -0.39 12.93 -1.00
C PRO A 13 0.25 12.61 0.37
N GLU A 14 -0.56 12.46 1.42
CA GLU A 14 -0.09 12.07 2.74
C GLU A 14 0.50 10.65 2.75
N MET A 15 -0.15 9.71 2.06
CA MET A 15 0.39 8.37 1.90
C MET A 15 1.64 8.34 1.04
N GLN A 16 1.73 9.16 -0.01
CA GLN A 16 2.96 9.28 -0.79
C GLN A 16 4.14 9.75 0.06
N LYS A 17 3.94 10.77 0.90
CA LYS A 17 4.97 11.24 1.86
C LYS A 17 5.33 10.14 2.84
N TYR A 18 4.32 9.46 3.40
CA TYR A 18 4.53 8.35 4.33
C TYR A 18 5.37 7.23 3.71
N ILE A 19 5.02 6.78 2.51
CA ILE A 19 5.72 5.71 1.80
C ILE A 19 7.16 6.11 1.51
N ARG A 20 7.40 7.32 0.99
CA ARG A 20 8.73 7.83 0.68
C ARG A 20 9.63 7.97 1.90
N ALA A 21 9.05 8.31 3.06
CA ALA A 21 9.78 8.43 4.32
C ALA A 21 10.21 7.08 4.92
N ARG A 22 9.70 5.94 4.41
CA ARG A 22 10.09 4.62 4.90
C ARG A 22 11.42 4.17 4.31
N SER A 23 12.16 3.39 5.09
CA SER A 23 13.42 2.76 4.65
C SER A 23 13.21 1.40 3.97
N THR A 24 11.98 0.89 3.94
CA THR A 24 11.62 -0.42 3.39
C THR A 24 10.41 -0.30 2.49
N ASP A 25 10.28 -1.22 1.54
CA ASP A 25 9.06 -1.39 0.78
C ASP A 25 7.88 -1.80 1.67
N LEU A 26 6.68 -1.62 1.14
CA LEU A 26 5.44 -1.78 1.88
C LEU A 26 4.49 -2.74 1.14
N ARG A 27 3.58 -3.34 1.88
CA ARG A 27 2.55 -4.22 1.34
C ARG A 27 1.21 -3.94 1.98
N VAL A 28 0.17 -3.85 1.15
CA VAL A 28 -1.22 -3.82 1.61
C VAL A 28 -1.68 -5.26 1.85
N ALA A 29 -2.17 -5.52 3.06
CA ALA A 29 -2.77 -6.77 3.47
C ALA A 29 -4.17 -6.52 4.03
N THR A 30 -5.08 -7.49 3.89
CA THR A 30 -6.41 -7.38 4.49
C THR A 30 -6.36 -7.99 5.88
N THR A 31 -6.87 -7.23 6.83
CA THR A 31 -7.11 -7.67 8.20
C THR A 31 -8.61 -7.69 8.48
N CYS A 32 -9.03 -8.22 9.63
CA CYS A 32 -10.44 -8.18 10.05
C CYS A 32 -10.99 -6.73 10.16
N GLU A 33 -10.12 -5.74 10.34
CA GLU A 33 -10.49 -4.31 10.42
C GLU A 33 -10.42 -3.59 9.07
N GLY A 34 -10.12 -4.32 7.98
CA GLY A 34 -9.98 -3.76 6.63
C GLY A 34 -8.54 -3.80 6.09
N PRO A 35 -8.29 -3.17 4.94
CA PRO A 35 -6.98 -3.14 4.31
C PRO A 35 -6.02 -2.26 5.12
N LEU A 36 -4.86 -2.82 5.47
CA LEU A 36 -3.80 -2.12 6.19
C LEU A 36 -2.46 -2.26 5.46
N ILE A 37 -1.63 -1.22 5.56
CA ILE A 37 -0.30 -1.17 4.96
C ILE A 37 0.78 -1.51 5.99
N PHE A 38 1.64 -2.47 5.65
CA PHE A 38 2.71 -2.97 6.50
C PHE A 38 4.05 -2.93 5.77
N SER A 39 5.15 -3.03 6.52
CA SER A 39 6.46 -3.31 5.93
C SER A 39 6.47 -4.71 5.33
N ILE A 40 7.21 -4.88 4.22
CA ILE A 40 7.43 -6.21 3.63
C ILE A 40 8.13 -7.20 4.58
N LYS A 41 8.77 -6.70 5.65
CA LYS A 41 9.33 -7.54 6.72
C LYS A 41 8.25 -8.26 7.54
N ILE A 42 7.07 -7.65 7.66
CA ILE A 42 5.92 -8.18 8.41
C ILE A 42 5.01 -8.96 7.47
N SER A 43 4.73 -8.40 6.28
CA SER A 43 3.92 -9.04 5.26
C SER A 43 4.73 -9.16 3.96
N PRO A 44 5.40 -10.31 3.72
CA PRO A 44 6.25 -10.47 2.55
C PRO A 44 5.44 -10.42 1.24
N PRO A 45 5.98 -9.84 0.16
CA PRO A 45 5.29 -9.75 -1.12
C PRO A 45 5.08 -11.14 -1.73
N LYS A 46 3.97 -11.31 -2.45
CA LYS A 46 3.74 -12.49 -3.29
C LYS A 46 4.06 -12.17 -4.74
N ALA A 47 4.48 -13.17 -5.50
CA ALA A 47 4.80 -13.01 -6.93
C ALA A 47 3.62 -12.51 -7.76
N THR A 48 2.39 -12.77 -7.31
CA THR A 48 1.16 -12.32 -7.96
C THR A 48 0.78 -10.88 -7.58
N ASP A 49 1.38 -10.30 -6.55
CA ASP A 49 1.00 -8.97 -6.07
C ASP A 49 1.21 -7.91 -7.16
N ARG A 50 0.25 -6.99 -7.28
CA ARG A 50 0.41 -5.80 -8.12
C ARG A 50 1.35 -4.83 -7.42
N VAL A 51 2.33 -4.33 -8.16
CA VAL A 51 3.36 -3.42 -7.66
C VAL A 51 3.03 -2.00 -8.10
N VAL A 52 2.98 -1.09 -7.12
CA VAL A 52 2.88 0.36 -7.36
C VAL A 52 4.19 1.00 -6.90
N VAL A 53 4.77 1.85 -7.75
CA VAL A 53 6.03 2.53 -7.46
C VAL A 53 5.73 3.95 -6.99
N VAL A 54 6.29 4.33 -5.84
CA VAL A 54 6.14 5.66 -5.23
C VAL A 54 7.53 6.21 -4.90
N GLY A 55 8.08 7.01 -5.81
CA GLY A 55 9.48 7.42 -5.74
C GLY A 55 10.40 6.20 -5.86
N GLU A 56 11.24 5.97 -4.86
CA GLU A 56 12.17 4.83 -4.81
C GLU A 56 11.61 3.61 -4.06
N ARG A 57 10.34 3.67 -3.64
CA ARG A 57 9.69 2.62 -2.85
C ARG A 57 8.64 1.88 -3.66
N LYS A 58 8.52 0.59 -3.36
CA LYS A 58 7.49 -0.29 -3.92
C LYS A 58 6.40 -0.53 -2.88
N VAL A 59 5.15 -0.49 -3.35
CA VAL A 59 3.98 -0.91 -2.60
C VAL A 59 3.37 -2.12 -3.29
N TYR A 60 3.36 -3.24 -2.59
CA TYR A 60 2.79 -4.50 -3.07
C TYR A 60 1.34 -4.60 -2.64
N ILE A 61 0.46 -5.02 -3.55
CA ILE A 61 -0.96 -5.13 -3.29
C ILE A 61 -1.40 -6.50 -3.79
N SER A 62 -2.02 -7.29 -2.93
CA SER A 62 -2.54 -8.60 -3.33
C SER A 62 -3.40 -8.48 -4.59
N SER A 63 -3.17 -9.31 -5.61
CA SER A 63 -3.92 -9.25 -6.89
C SER A 63 -5.43 -9.40 -6.66
N LEU A 64 -5.81 -10.24 -5.70
CA LEU A 64 -7.21 -10.42 -5.26
C LEU A 64 -7.80 -9.15 -4.63
N GLN A 65 -6.97 -8.31 -4.01
CA GLN A 65 -7.40 -7.05 -3.40
C GLN A 65 -7.29 -5.87 -4.37
N ALA A 66 -6.35 -5.90 -5.30
CA ALA A 66 -6.09 -4.82 -6.25
C ALA A 66 -7.33 -4.49 -7.11
N GLN A 67 -8.24 -5.44 -7.30
CA GLN A 67 -9.54 -5.21 -7.97
C GLN A 67 -10.55 -4.42 -7.11
N TYR A 68 -10.37 -4.39 -5.78
CA TYR A 68 -11.27 -3.71 -4.84
C TYR A 68 -10.66 -2.43 -4.25
N ILE A 69 -9.33 -2.32 -4.23
CA ILE A 69 -8.61 -1.14 -3.75
C ILE A 69 -8.55 -0.11 -4.87
N LYS A 70 -9.31 0.99 -4.72
CA LYS A 70 -9.28 2.13 -5.63
C LYS A 70 -8.26 3.19 -5.22
N ALA A 71 -8.06 3.35 -3.92
CA ALA A 71 -7.14 4.34 -3.37
C ALA A 71 -6.40 3.78 -2.14
N ILE A 72 -5.17 4.24 -1.93
CA ILE A 72 -4.38 4.06 -0.71
C ILE A 72 -4.39 5.39 0.04
N ASP A 73 -5.10 5.41 1.15
CA ASP A 73 -5.25 6.57 2.04
C ASP A 73 -4.88 6.23 3.49
N GLU A 74 -4.89 7.24 4.34
CA GLU A 74 -4.47 7.17 5.75
C GLU A 74 -5.26 6.16 6.59
N ARG A 75 -6.49 5.78 6.18
CA ARG A 75 -7.28 4.75 6.85
C ARG A 75 -6.62 3.37 6.79
N MET A 76 -5.72 3.16 5.84
CA MET A 76 -4.92 1.93 5.73
C MET A 76 -3.71 1.92 6.66
N LEU A 77 -3.44 3.00 7.39
CA LEU A 77 -2.37 2.98 8.38
C LEU A 77 -2.85 2.23 9.63
N PRO A 78 -2.07 1.25 10.12
CA PRO A 78 -2.40 0.61 11.39
C PRO A 78 -2.35 1.66 12.52
N ARG A 79 -3.20 1.52 13.54
CA ARG A 79 -3.28 2.47 14.67
C ARG A 79 -1.92 2.73 15.31
N CYS A 80 -1.09 1.68 15.48
CA CYS A 80 0.28 1.80 15.98
C CYS A 80 1.20 2.68 15.11
N ALA A 81 0.95 2.79 13.80
CA ALA A 81 1.71 3.66 12.91
C ALA A 81 1.22 5.12 12.97
N LEU A 82 -0.07 5.35 13.24
CA LEU A 82 -0.63 6.68 13.48
C LEU A 82 -0.06 7.30 14.77
N GLU A 83 0.06 6.51 15.84
CA GLU A 83 0.50 6.99 17.16
C GLU A 83 1.95 7.51 17.15
N ARG A 84 2.83 6.94 16.31
CA ARG A 84 4.21 7.44 16.15
C ARG A 84 4.33 8.81 15.47
N ARG A 85 3.26 9.35 14.88
CA ARG A 85 3.23 10.72 14.32
C ARG A 85 2.81 11.79 15.32
N ARG A 86 2.37 11.41 16.54
CA ARG A 86 1.88 12.34 17.58
C ARG A 86 2.91 12.66 18.68
N ARG A 87 4.17 12.22 18.53
CA ARG A 87 5.26 12.51 19.48
C ARG A 87 6.37 13.27 18.81
#